data_AF-A0A2N0D4D0-F1
#
_entry.id   AF-A0A2N0D4D0-F1
#
_cell.length_a   1.000
_cell.length_b   1.000
_cell.length_c   1.000
_cell.angle_alpha   90.00
_cell.angle_beta   90.00
_cell.angle_gamma   90.00
#
_symmetry.space_group_name_H-M   'P 1'
#
loop_
_entity.id
_entity.type
_entity.pdbx_description
1 polymer ?
#
loop_
_entity_poly.entity_id
_entity_poly.type
_entity_poly.pdbx_seq_one_letter_code
_entity_poly.pdbx_strand_id
1 'polypeptide(L)'
;MMPASIALLTFVTLQRLSELVLARRNTAALFAKGGHETGAEHYPYMVALHATWIGGLWLLATDRPMNFFWLAIFLLLQVIRLWVLATLKERWTTRIIVLPGAPLIRSGPYRFMRHPNYAVVAGEIAVLPLAFGMPLYAAAFTILNALMLAIRIRAENAALKTAMILK
;
A
#
# COMPACT_ATOMS: atom_id res chain seq x y z
N MET A 1 18.00 9.56 -20.73
CA MET A 1 16.68 9.11 -20.19
C MET A 1 16.81 8.06 -19.08
N MET A 2 17.87 7.23 -19.05
CA MET A 2 18.19 6.34 -17.90
C MET A 2 18.16 6.96 -16.49
N PRO A 3 18.70 8.17 -16.22
CA PRO A 3 18.79 8.66 -14.84
C PRO A 3 17.42 8.92 -14.20
N ALA A 4 16.41 9.30 -14.99
CA ALA A 4 15.08 9.61 -14.45
C ALA A 4 14.33 8.34 -14.00
N SER A 5 14.36 7.29 -14.81
CA SER A 5 13.73 6.00 -14.49
C SER A 5 14.39 5.35 -13.27
N ILE A 6 15.73 5.37 -13.21
CA ILE A 6 16.49 4.88 -12.05
C ILE A 6 16.14 5.70 -10.80
N ALA A 7 16.08 7.04 -10.89
CA ALA A 7 15.72 7.89 -9.77
C ALA A 7 14.31 7.61 -9.25
N LEU A 8 13.32 7.45 -10.14
CA LEU A 8 11.96 7.11 -9.76
C LEU A 8 11.88 5.72 -9.10
N LEU A 9 12.53 4.70 -9.68
CA LEU A 9 12.56 3.36 -9.10
C LEU A 9 13.28 3.33 -7.74
N THR A 10 14.35 4.10 -7.60
CA THR A 10 15.07 4.28 -6.33
C THR A 10 14.15 4.91 -5.29
N PHE A 11 13.48 6.01 -5.64
CA PHE A 11 12.51 6.67 -4.78
C PHE A 11 11.42 5.70 -4.30
N VAL A 12 10.78 4.96 -5.22
CA VAL A 12 9.73 4.00 -4.88
C VAL A 12 10.26 2.87 -3.99
N THR A 13 11.46 2.36 -4.28
CA THR A 13 12.08 1.30 -3.49
C THR A 13 12.37 1.78 -2.07
N LEU A 14 13.02 2.94 -1.92
CA LEU A 14 13.31 3.54 -0.62
C LEU A 14 12.03 3.82 0.15
N GLN A 15 11.02 4.40 -0.50
CA GLN A 15 9.72 4.65 0.11
C GLN A 15 9.10 3.37 0.69
N ARG A 16 9.12 2.26 -0.05
CA ARG A 16 8.58 0.97 0.43
C ARG A 16 9.35 0.43 1.62
N LEU A 17 10.68 0.55 1.60
CA LEU A 17 11.51 0.13 2.73
C LEU A 17 11.25 1.01 3.97
N SER A 18 11.18 2.33 3.80
CA SER A 18 10.86 3.26 4.90
C SER A 18 9.48 2.99 5.49
N GLU A 19 8.49 2.69 4.66
CA GLU A 19 7.16 2.27 5.07
C GLU A 19 7.18 0.94 5.83
N LEU A 20 7.98 -0.05 5.43
CA LEU A 20 8.13 -1.28 6.20
C LEU A 20 8.74 -1.03 7.60
N VAL A 21 9.72 -0.14 7.69
CA VAL A 21 10.31 0.27 8.99
C VAL A 21 9.25 0.96 9.86
N LEU A 22 8.48 1.89 9.30
CA LEU A 22 7.40 2.56 10.00
C LEU A 22 6.33 1.56 10.47
N ALA A 23 5.88 0.66 9.59
CA ALA A 23 4.90 -0.36 9.91
C ALA A 23 5.38 -1.29 11.02
N ARG A 24 6.67 -1.66 11.04
CA ARG A 24 7.25 -2.48 12.10
C ARG A 24 7.20 -1.77 13.46
N ARG A 25 7.57 -0.48 13.50
CA ARG A 25 7.50 0.34 14.72
C ARG A 25 6.05 0.46 15.23
N ASN A 26 5.12 0.77 14.34
CA ASN A 26 3.71 0.89 14.66
C ASN A 26 3.09 -0.44 15.11
N THR A 27 3.48 -1.55 14.48
CA THR A 27 3.07 -2.90 14.88
C THR A 27 3.46 -3.20 16.33
N ALA A 28 4.72 -2.93 16.69
CA ALA A 28 5.18 -3.11 18.07
C ALA A 28 4.42 -2.22 19.07
N ALA A 29 4.18 -0.96 18.70
CA ALA A 29 3.41 -0.02 19.54
C ALA A 29 1.94 -0.45 19.72
N LEU A 30 1.32 -0.99 18.67
CA LEU A 30 -0.06 -1.48 18.73
C LEU A 30 -0.18 -2.77 19.56
N PHE A 31 0.76 -3.70 19.44
CA PHE A 31 0.80 -4.89 20.30
C PHE A 31 1.03 -4.54 21.77
N ALA A 32 1.89 -3.56 22.07
CA ALA A 32 2.06 -3.05 23.43
C ALA A 32 0.77 -2.45 24.02
N LYS A 33 -0.15 -1.99 23.16
CA LYS A 33 -1.48 -1.47 23.55
C LYS A 33 -2.57 -2.56 23.61
N GLY A 34 -2.23 -3.84 23.41
CA GLY A 34 -3.19 -4.95 23.39
C GLY A 34 -3.85 -5.19 22.03
N GLY A 35 -3.26 -4.68 20.94
CA GLY A 35 -3.69 -5.01 19.58
C GLY A 35 -3.46 -6.49 19.26
N HIS A 36 -4.31 -7.06 18.42
CA HIS A 36 -4.16 -8.42 17.92
C HIS A 36 -4.07 -8.43 16.39
N GLU A 37 -3.23 -9.30 15.85
CA GLU A 37 -3.09 -9.49 14.42
C GLU A 37 -4.15 -10.46 13.88
N THR A 38 -4.67 -10.15 12.69
CA THR A 38 -5.58 -11.02 11.93
C THR A 38 -5.08 -11.13 10.48
N GLY A 39 -5.37 -12.23 9.80
CA GLY A 39 -4.98 -12.40 8.40
C GLY A 39 -3.45 -12.49 8.17
N ALA A 40 -2.69 -12.99 9.15
CA ALA A 40 -1.23 -13.10 9.03
C ALA A 40 -0.82 -14.01 7.86
N GLU A 41 -1.64 -14.99 7.51
CA GLU A 41 -1.41 -15.97 6.45
C GLU A 41 -1.28 -15.34 5.07
N HIS A 42 -2.00 -14.25 4.78
CA HIS A 42 -1.95 -13.61 3.47
C HIS A 42 -0.84 -12.54 3.37
N TYR A 43 -0.19 -12.18 4.47
CA TYR A 43 0.84 -11.14 4.50
C TYR A 43 2.09 -11.47 3.65
N PRO A 44 2.68 -12.67 3.73
CA PRO A 44 3.84 -13.03 2.90
C PRO A 44 3.56 -12.93 1.40
N TYR A 45 2.35 -13.33 0.95
CA TYR A 45 1.96 -13.25 -0.46
C TYR A 45 1.87 -11.80 -0.96
N MET A 46 1.37 -10.90 -0.12
CA MET A 46 1.35 -9.47 -0.44
C MET A 46 2.78 -8.90 -0.55
N VAL A 47 3.68 -9.28 0.36
CA VAL A 47 5.09 -8.87 0.29
C VAL A 47 5.75 -9.42 -0.98
N ALA A 48 5.54 -10.70 -1.29
CA ALA A 48 6.05 -11.33 -2.51
C ALA A 48 5.54 -10.62 -3.76
N LEU A 49 4.23 -10.33 -3.84
CA LEU A 49 3.63 -9.59 -4.96
C LEU A 49 4.32 -8.23 -5.18
N HIS A 50 4.52 -7.46 -4.11
CA HIS A 50 5.17 -6.14 -4.22
C HIS A 50 6.66 -6.25 -4.56
N ALA A 51 7.35 -7.23 -3.98
CA ALA A 51 8.77 -7.47 -4.27
C ALA A 51 8.97 -7.90 -5.73
N THR A 52 8.15 -8.82 -6.25
CA THR A 52 8.18 -9.21 -7.67
C THR A 52 7.78 -8.04 -8.57
N TRP A 53 6.79 -7.23 -8.18
CA TRP A 53 6.38 -6.05 -8.94
C TRP A 53 7.51 -5.02 -9.07
N ILE A 54 8.20 -4.69 -7.97
CA ILE A 54 9.33 -3.75 -7.96
C ILE A 54 10.55 -4.36 -8.66
N GLY A 55 10.85 -5.63 -8.39
CA GLY A 55 11.98 -6.35 -8.99
C GLY A 55 11.85 -6.42 -10.51
N GLY A 56 10.67 -6.75 -11.03
CA GLY A 56 10.44 -6.76 -12.48
C GLY A 56 10.52 -5.37 -13.11
N LEU A 57 10.13 -4.30 -12.40
CA LEU A 57 10.34 -2.93 -12.88
C LEU A 57 11.83 -2.56 -12.96
N TRP A 58 12.63 -2.94 -11.95
CA TRP A 58 14.08 -2.77 -12.01
C TRP A 58 14.74 -3.54 -13.17
N LEU A 59 14.21 -4.71 -13.51
CA LEU A 59 14.74 -5.52 -14.61
C LEU A 59 14.32 -5.00 -15.99
N LEU A 60 13.13 -4.43 -16.12
CA LEU A 60 12.49 -4.19 -17.41
C LEU A 60 12.28 -2.71 -17.77
N ALA A 61 12.43 -1.78 -16.82
CA ALA A 61 12.01 -0.38 -16.99
C ALA A 61 13.13 0.67 -16.82
N THR A 62 14.36 0.26 -16.47
CA THR A 62 15.47 1.19 -16.12
C THR A 62 15.94 2.06 -17.29
N ASP A 63 15.81 1.58 -18.52
CA ASP A 63 16.16 2.27 -19.75
C ASP A 63 14.95 2.87 -20.49
N ARG A 64 13.74 2.60 -20.01
CA ARG A 64 12.51 3.04 -20.67
C ARG A 64 12.25 4.54 -20.49
N PRO A 65 11.70 5.22 -21.52
CA PRO A 65 11.27 6.59 -21.40
C PRO A 65 10.05 6.71 -20.48
N MET A 66 9.97 7.82 -19.75
CA MET A 66 8.85 8.09 -18.84
C MET A 66 7.74 8.89 -19.52
N ASN A 67 6.51 8.40 -19.40
CA ASN A 67 5.31 9.13 -19.77
C ASN A 67 4.92 10.10 -18.65
N PHE A 68 5.01 11.41 -18.92
CA PHE A 68 4.75 12.46 -17.93
C PHE A 68 3.30 12.52 -17.44
N PHE A 69 2.32 12.11 -18.24
CA PHE A 69 0.93 12.07 -17.80
C PHE A 69 0.75 11.04 -16.67
N TRP A 70 1.24 9.82 -16.87
CA TRP A 70 1.20 8.78 -15.84
C TRP A 70 2.09 9.12 -14.65
N LEU A 71 3.25 9.77 -14.86
CA LEU A 71 4.06 10.29 -13.77
C LEU A 71 3.30 11.29 -12.90
N ALA A 72 2.59 12.24 -13.50
CA ALA A 72 1.81 13.23 -12.76
C ALA A 72 0.72 12.57 -11.90
N ILE A 73 0.03 11.55 -12.45
CA ILE A 73 -0.93 10.74 -11.70
C ILE A 73 -0.23 10.00 -10.55
N PHE A 74 0.94 9.42 -10.79
CA PHE A 74 1.72 8.73 -9.76
C PHE A 74 2.10 9.68 -8.61
N LEU A 75 2.53 10.91 -8.93
CA LEU A 75 2.87 11.92 -7.93
C LEU A 75 1.64 12.37 -7.12
N LEU A 76 0.48 12.50 -7.76
CA LEU A 76 -0.78 12.76 -7.05
C LEU A 76 -1.11 11.62 -6.06
N LEU A 77 -0.90 10.37 -6.46
CA LEU A 77 -1.05 9.22 -5.55
C LEU A 77 -0.08 9.29 -4.37
N GLN A 78 1.15 9.78 -4.56
CA GLN A 78 2.10 10.01 -3.46
C GLN A 78 1.61 11.07 -2.47
N VAL A 79 0.99 12.15 -2.95
CA VAL A 79 0.38 13.16 -2.07
C VAL A 79 -0.74 12.53 -1.23
N ILE A 80 -1.63 11.77 -1.86
CA ILE A 80 -2.74 11.09 -1.16
C ILE A 80 -2.18 10.05 -0.17
N ARG A 81 -1.12 9.33 -0.52
CA ARG A 81 -0.42 8.41 0.37
C ARG A 81 0.08 9.09 1.64
N LEU A 82 0.79 10.21 1.49
CA LEU A 82 1.29 10.96 2.64
C LEU A 82 0.11 11.45 3.51
N TRP A 83 -1.01 11.85 2.89
CA TRP A 83 -2.21 12.20 3.63
C TRP A 83 -2.81 11.02 4.40
N VAL A 84 -2.84 9.82 3.81
CA VAL A 84 -3.27 8.58 4.47
C VAL A 84 -2.35 8.26 5.66
N LEU A 85 -1.03 8.30 5.48
CA LEU A 85 -0.04 8.05 6.53
C LEU A 85 -0.19 9.06 7.68
N ALA A 86 -0.30 10.35 7.35
CA ALA A 86 -0.48 11.42 8.34
C ALA A 86 -1.82 11.31 9.10
N THR A 87 -2.85 10.77 8.46
CA THR A 87 -4.16 10.57 9.09
C THR A 87 -4.17 9.38 10.04
N LEU A 88 -3.58 8.25 9.64
CA LEU A 88 -3.54 7.04 10.46
C LEU A 88 -2.47 7.07 11.56
N LYS A 89 -1.36 7.77 11.34
CA LYS A 89 -0.24 7.89 12.29
C LYS A 89 0.23 6.51 12.78
N GLU A 90 0.22 6.29 14.10
CA GLU A 90 0.61 5.03 14.76
C GLU A 90 -0.29 3.84 14.41
N ARG A 91 -1.49 4.08 13.85
CA ARG A 91 -2.39 3.01 13.42
C ARG A 91 -2.08 2.47 12.03
N TRP A 92 -1.22 3.15 11.27
CA TRP A 92 -0.83 2.66 9.96
C TRP A 92 0.13 1.48 10.08
N THR A 93 -0.25 0.33 9.57
CA THR A 93 0.60 -0.85 9.48
C THR A 93 0.37 -1.57 8.16
N THR A 94 1.33 -2.39 7.76
CA THR A 94 1.15 -3.30 6.60
C THR A 94 0.46 -4.60 7.00
N ARG A 95 0.37 -4.93 8.29
CA ARG A 95 -0.40 -6.06 8.84
C ARG A 95 -1.82 -5.61 9.16
N ILE A 96 -2.75 -6.53 9.40
CA ILE A 96 -4.07 -6.16 9.91
C ILE A 96 -4.01 -6.31 11.42
N ILE A 97 -3.81 -5.19 12.13
CA ILE A 97 -3.77 -5.17 13.58
C ILE A 97 -4.94 -4.35 14.08
N VAL A 98 -5.76 -4.98 14.93
CA VAL A 98 -6.95 -4.34 15.47
C VAL A 98 -6.78 -4.15 16.97
N LEU A 99 -7.08 -2.93 17.42
CA LEU A 99 -7.06 -2.57 18.83
C LEU A 99 -8.51 -2.64 19.36
N PRO A 100 -8.84 -3.56 20.27
CA PRO A 100 -10.20 -3.67 20.83
C PRO A 100 -10.68 -2.34 21.43
N GLY A 101 -11.96 -2.01 21.20
CA GLY A 101 -12.57 -0.77 21.71
C GLY A 101 -12.09 0.53 21.05
N ALA A 102 -11.10 0.51 20.15
CA ALA A 102 -10.61 1.70 19.49
C ALA A 102 -11.60 2.20 18.41
N PRO A 103 -12.00 3.48 18.41
CA PRO A 103 -12.94 3.99 17.41
C PRO A 103 -12.30 4.04 16.02
N LEU A 104 -13.09 3.79 14.97
CA LEU A 104 -12.61 3.94 13.58
C LEU A 104 -12.23 5.39 13.27
N ILE A 105 -11.14 5.55 12.52
CA ILE A 105 -10.74 6.86 12.00
C ILE A 105 -11.66 7.22 10.84
N ARG A 106 -12.33 8.38 10.93
CA ARG A 106 -13.26 8.92 9.92
C ARG A 106 -12.85 10.29 9.36
N SER A 107 -11.66 10.77 9.72
CA SER A 107 -11.11 12.04 9.26
C SER A 107 -10.19 11.87 8.04
N GLY A 108 -9.74 12.98 7.46
CA GLY A 108 -8.83 12.96 6.30
C GLY A 108 -9.45 12.21 5.11
N PRO A 109 -8.69 11.35 4.40
CA PRO A 109 -9.21 10.63 3.24
C PRO A 109 -10.26 9.57 3.62
N TYR A 110 -10.31 9.14 4.89
CA TYR A 110 -11.28 8.15 5.40
C TYR A 110 -12.71 8.69 5.48
N ARG A 111 -12.91 10.00 5.28
CA ARG A 111 -14.25 10.59 5.16
C ARG A 111 -14.94 10.25 3.83
N PHE A 112 -14.16 9.93 2.80
CA PHE A 112 -14.66 9.69 1.44
C PHE A 112 -14.83 8.20 1.14
N MET A 113 -14.00 7.35 1.73
CA MET A 113 -14.04 5.91 1.53
C MET A 113 -13.44 5.16 2.72
N ARG A 114 -13.79 3.87 2.86
CA ARG A 114 -13.36 3.03 3.99
C ARG A 114 -11.86 2.66 3.93
N HIS A 115 -11.32 2.46 2.72
CA HIS A 115 -9.96 1.96 2.53
C HIS A 115 -9.14 2.83 1.54
N PRO A 116 -8.94 4.14 1.81
CA PRO A 116 -8.17 5.01 0.92
C PRO A 116 -6.72 4.54 0.72
N ASN A 117 -6.11 3.91 1.73
CA ASN A 117 -4.77 3.30 1.60
C ASN A 117 -4.72 2.26 0.48
N TYR A 118 -5.75 1.40 0.37
CA TYR A 118 -5.79 0.36 -0.66
C TYR A 118 -6.08 0.92 -2.05
N ALA A 119 -6.89 1.98 -2.14
CA ALA A 119 -7.10 2.69 -3.39
C ALA A 119 -5.79 3.29 -3.92
N VAL A 120 -4.97 3.89 -3.03
CA VAL A 120 -3.66 4.41 -3.39
C VAL A 120 -2.72 3.30 -3.85
N VAL A 121 -2.61 2.19 -3.09
CA VAL A 121 -1.77 1.05 -3.48
C VAL A 121 -2.18 0.48 -4.84
N ALA A 122 -3.48 0.30 -5.08
CA ALA A 122 -3.99 -0.18 -6.36
C ALA A 122 -3.65 0.78 -7.51
N GLY A 123 -3.82 2.08 -7.28
CA GLY A 123 -3.44 3.10 -8.24
C GLY A 123 -1.94 3.07 -8.56
N GLU A 124 -1.08 2.95 -7.56
CA GLU A 124 0.38 2.93 -7.77
C GLU A 124 0.84 1.70 -8.55
N ILE A 125 0.28 0.53 -8.23
CA ILE A 125 0.57 -0.73 -8.91
C ILE A 125 0.23 -0.66 -10.40
N ALA A 126 -0.88 0.00 -10.74
CA ALA A 126 -1.30 0.21 -12.12
C ALA A 126 -0.49 1.30 -12.82
N VAL A 127 -0.34 2.46 -12.18
CA VAL A 127 0.16 3.69 -12.82
C VAL A 127 1.67 3.69 -13.02
N LEU A 128 2.45 3.13 -12.09
CA LEU A 128 3.91 3.18 -12.22
C LEU A 128 4.41 2.40 -13.45
N PRO A 129 3.97 1.16 -13.76
CA PRO A 129 4.35 0.51 -15.00
C PRO A 129 3.81 1.22 -16.25
N LEU A 130 2.62 1.85 -16.17
CA LEU A 130 2.10 2.68 -17.27
C LEU A 130 2.98 3.90 -17.55
N ALA A 131 3.61 4.47 -16.52
CA ALA A 131 4.61 5.53 -16.69
C ALA A 131 5.83 5.06 -17.50
N PHE A 132 6.12 3.77 -17.53
CA PHE A 132 7.17 3.16 -18.36
C PHE A 132 6.64 2.51 -19.65
N GLY A 133 5.38 2.76 -20.03
CA GLY A 133 4.77 2.18 -21.22
C GLY A 133 4.61 0.65 -21.15
N MET A 134 4.30 0.11 -19.96
CA MET A 134 4.16 -1.33 -19.70
C MET A 134 2.70 -1.71 -19.39
N PRO A 135 1.75 -1.60 -20.33
CA PRO A 135 0.33 -1.84 -20.05
C PRO A 135 0.01 -3.28 -19.67
N LEU A 136 0.68 -4.27 -20.28
CA LEU A 136 0.49 -5.68 -19.92
C LEU A 136 0.98 -5.98 -18.50
N TYR A 137 2.12 -5.42 -18.12
CA TYR A 137 2.65 -5.55 -16.75
C TYR A 137 1.72 -4.88 -15.74
N ALA A 138 1.24 -3.66 -16.05
CA ALA A 138 0.25 -2.96 -15.23
C ALA A 138 -1.02 -3.81 -15.06
N ALA A 139 -1.58 -4.35 -16.15
CA ALA A 139 -2.80 -5.15 -16.10
C ALA A 139 -2.61 -6.43 -15.26
N ALA A 140 -1.53 -7.17 -15.48
CA ALA A 140 -1.24 -8.40 -14.74
C ALA A 140 -1.14 -8.15 -13.23
N PHE A 141 -0.32 -7.18 -12.81
CA PHE A 141 -0.15 -6.87 -11.39
C PHE A 141 -1.39 -6.21 -10.79
N THR A 142 -2.18 -5.46 -11.57
CA THR A 142 -3.46 -4.92 -11.11
C THR A 142 -4.44 -6.03 -10.77
N ILE A 143 -4.56 -7.05 -11.63
CA ILE A 143 -5.43 -8.22 -11.38
C ILE A 143 -4.96 -8.98 -10.13
N LEU A 144 -3.66 -9.31 -10.06
CA LEU A 144 -3.10 -10.01 -8.90
C LEU A 144 -3.30 -9.23 -7.59
N ASN A 145 -3.08 -7.91 -7.64
CA ASN A 145 -3.29 -7.04 -6.49
C ASN A 145 -4.77 -6.93 -6.12
N ALA A 146 -5.69 -6.86 -7.08
CA ALA A 146 -7.13 -6.83 -6.81
C ALA A 146 -7.60 -8.10 -6.10
N LEU A 147 -7.13 -9.27 -6.54
CA LEU A 147 -7.42 -10.56 -5.87
C LEU A 147 -6.90 -10.59 -4.44
N MET A 148 -5.65 -10.15 -4.23
CA MET A 148 -5.04 -10.08 -2.89
C MET A 148 -5.79 -9.09 -1.99
N LEU A 149 -6.09 -7.88 -2.50
CA LEU A 149 -6.84 -6.87 -1.75
C LEU A 149 -8.26 -7.33 -1.42
N ALA A 150 -8.93 -8.09 -2.28
CA ALA A 150 -10.25 -8.64 -1.98
C ALA A 150 -10.22 -9.58 -0.77
N ILE A 151 -9.19 -10.42 -0.65
CA ILE A 151 -8.98 -11.28 0.54
C ILE A 151 -8.72 -10.40 1.77
N ARG A 152 -7.78 -9.47 1.65
CA ARG A 152 -7.35 -8.60 2.75
C ARG A 152 -8.47 -7.70 3.28
N ILE A 153 -9.24 -7.07 2.40
CA ILE A 153 -10.37 -6.20 2.75
C ILE A 153 -11.45 -6.97 3.49
N ARG A 154 -11.72 -8.22 3.10
CA ARG A 154 -12.69 -9.08 3.81
C ARG A 154 -12.20 -9.41 5.22
N ALA A 155 -10.93 -9.80 5.37
CA ALA A 155 -10.34 -10.08 6.67
C ALA A 155 -10.35 -8.84 7.58
N GLU A 156 -9.94 -7.68 7.08
CA GLU A 156 -9.93 -6.43 7.83
C GLU A 156 -11.33 -6.01 8.26
N ASN A 157 -12.31 -6.05 7.35
CA ASN A 157 -13.68 -5.67 7.68
C ASN A 157 -14.32 -6.61 8.73
N ALA A 158 -14.02 -7.91 8.68
CA ALA A 158 -14.47 -8.86 9.69
C ALA A 158 -13.82 -8.59 11.06
N ALA A 159 -12.52 -8.30 11.08
CA ALA A 159 -11.79 -7.99 12.31
C ALA A 159 -12.28 -6.68 12.95
N LEU A 160 -12.47 -5.62 12.15
CA LEU A 160 -13.00 -4.34 12.62
C LEU A 160 -14.44 -4.48 13.16
N LYS A 161 -15.30 -5.26 12.49
CA LYS A 161 -16.66 -5.53 12.97
C LYS A 161 -16.64 -6.19 14.35
N THR A 162 -15.78 -7.18 14.54
CA THR A 162 -15.66 -7.93 15.81
C THR A 162 -15.14 -7.05 16.93
N ALA A 163 -14.07 -6.29 16.68
CA ALA A 163 -13.46 -5.41 17.68
C ALA A 163 -14.33 -4.22 18.10
N MET A 164 -15.32 -3.83 17.28
CA MET A 164 -16.31 -2.81 17.64
C MET A 164 -17.47 -3.36 18.47
N ILE A 165 -17.73 -4.67 18.40
CA ILE A 165 -18.81 -5.35 19.15
C ILE A 165 -18.34 -5.73 20.56
N LEU A 166 -17.05 -6.06 20.72
CA LEU A 166 -16.40 -6.28 22.02
C LEU A 166 -16.19 -4.92 22.71
N LYS A 167 -17.24 -4.39 23.32
CA LYS A 167 -17.20 -3.28 24.28
C LYS A 167 -17.12 -3.81 25.71
#